data_AF-A0A6N6VXV5-F1
#
_entry.id   AF-A0A6N6VXV5-F1
#
_cell.length_a   1.000
_cell.length_b   1.000
_cell.length_c   1.000
_cell.angle_alpha   90.00
_cell.angle_beta   90.00
_cell.angle_gamma   90.00
#
_symmetry.space_group_name_H-M   'P 1'
#
loop_
_entity.id
_entity.type
_entity.pdbx_description
1 polymer ?
#
loop_
_entity_poly.entity_id
_entity_poly.type
_entity_poly.pdbx_seq_one_letter_code
_entity_poly.pdbx_strand_id
1 'polypeptide(L)' 'MKRFVEGDERKQVALLPECVDDYIGQDNPVRIVDVFVDELDLTTLGFNGTT' A
#
# COMPACT_ATOMS: atom_id res chain seq x y z
N MET A 1 -0.31 9.50 -28.50
CA MET A 1 -1.10 9.18 -27.29
C MET A 1 -1.66 7.77 -27.44
N LYS A 2 -1.08 6.77 -26.78
CA LYS A 2 -1.59 5.39 -26.86
C LYS A 2 -2.91 5.31 -26.09
N ARG A 3 -3.95 4.80 -26.76
CA ARG A 3 -5.35 4.69 -26.27
C ARG A 3 -5.64 3.37 -25.54
N PHE A 4 -4.63 2.53 -25.36
CA PHE A 4 -4.74 1.20 -24.74
C PHE A 4 -3.53 0.96 -23.84
N VAL A 5 -3.76 0.27 -22.72
CA VAL A 5 -2.70 -0.24 -21.84
C VAL A 5 -2.04 -1.41 -22.57
N GLU A 6 -0.76 -1.24 -22.91
CA GLU A 6 0.06 -2.31 -23.48
C GLU A 6 0.42 -3.25 -22.34
N GLY A 7 -0.01 -4.51 -22.43
CA GLY A 7 0.32 -5.52 -21.42
C GLY A 7 1.76 -5.98 -21.57
N ASP A 8 2.40 -6.32 -20.45
CA ASP A 8 3.75 -6.89 -20.44
C ASP A 8 3.79 -8.31 -21.04
N GLU A 9 4.99 -8.76 -21.40
CA GLU A 9 5.20 -10.09 -21.98
C GLU A 9 4.75 -11.19 -20.99
N ARG A 10 3.84 -12.08 -21.40
CA ARG A 10 3.25 -13.13 -20.53
C ARG A 10 4.27 -14.12 -19.94
N LYS A 11 5.49 -14.15 -20.46
CA LYS A 11 6.59 -15.02 -20.00
C LYS A 11 7.62 -14.27 -19.15
N GLN A 12 7.47 -12.97 -19.00
CA GLN A 12 8.35 -12.16 -18.18
C GLN A 12 8.21 -12.58 -16.72
N VAL A 13 9.33 -12.86 -16.09
CA VAL A 13 9.38 -13.13 -14.65
C VAL A 13 9.20 -11.80 -13.93
N ALA A 14 8.09 -11.66 -13.19
CA ALA A 14 7.90 -10.55 -12.28
C ALA A 14 8.70 -10.81 -11.00
N LEU A 15 9.68 -9.96 -10.72
CA LEU A 15 10.37 -9.95 -9.43
C LEU A 15 9.50 -9.13 -8.47
N LEU A 16 8.67 -9.83 -7.71
CA LEU A 16 7.88 -9.21 -6.65
C LEU A 16 8.75 -9.10 -5.39
N PRO A 17 8.75 -7.95 -4.68
CA PRO A 17 9.25 -7.84 -3.32
C PRO A 17 8.55 -8.80 -2.37
N GLU A 18 9.17 -9.00 -1.22
CA GLU A 18 8.70 -9.92 -0.19
C GLU A 18 7.48 -9.35 0.55
N CYS A 19 7.38 -8.03 0.67
CA CYS A 19 6.25 -7.33 1.26
C CYS A 19 5.62 -6.32 0.30
N VAL A 20 4.31 -6.10 0.42
CA VAL A 20 3.63 -5.02 -0.29
C VAL A 20 4.22 -3.66 0.09
N ASP A 21 4.66 -3.52 1.34
CA ASP A 21 5.24 -2.28 1.86
C ASP A 21 6.57 -1.89 1.16
N ASP A 22 7.28 -2.87 0.61
CA ASP A 22 8.52 -2.63 -0.12
C ASP A 22 8.27 -1.96 -1.48
N TYR A 23 7.04 -2.02 -2.00
CA TYR A 23 6.63 -1.21 -3.16
C TYR A 23 6.36 0.25 -2.80
N ILE A 24 6.16 0.55 -1.52
CA ILE A 24 5.75 1.86 -1.05
C ILE A 24 7.00 2.68 -0.74
N GLY A 25 7.36 3.57 -1.66
CA GLY A 25 8.47 4.52 -1.45
C GLY A 25 8.30 5.39 -0.19
N GLN A 26 9.40 5.91 0.31
CA GLN A 26 9.42 6.74 1.54
C GLN A 26 8.59 8.02 1.42
N ASP A 27 8.58 8.64 0.23
CA ASP A 27 7.81 9.85 -0.05
C ASP A 27 6.36 9.57 -0.48
N ASN A 28 5.90 8.32 -0.39
CA ASN A 28 4.54 7.97 -0.77
C ASN A 28 3.54 8.56 0.25
N PRO A 29 2.50 9.29 -0.19
CA PRO A 29 1.52 9.90 0.71
C PRO A 29 0.79 8.91 1.62
N VAL A 30 0.73 7.62 1.26
CA VAL A 30 0.13 6.59 2.12
C VAL A 30 0.84 6.47 3.47
N ARG A 31 2.15 6.79 3.53
CA ARG A 31 2.93 6.78 4.78
C ARG A 31 2.37 7.75 5.83
N ILE A 32 1.73 8.85 5.39
CA ILE A 32 1.06 9.80 6.30
C ILE A 32 -0.18 9.17 6.92
N VAL A 33 -0.88 8.31 6.17
CA VAL A 33 -2.07 7.60 6.67
C VAL A 33 -1.67 6.61 7.75
N ASP A 34 -0.55 5.89 7.55
CA ASP A 34 -0.02 4.95 8.56
C ASP A 34 0.26 5.69 9.88
N VAL A 35 1.03 6.78 9.83
CA VAL A 35 1.36 7.60 11.01
C VAL A 35 0.10 8.16 11.67
N PHE A 36 -0.86 8.64 10.87
CA PHE A 36 -2.12 9.17 11.40
C PHE A 36 -2.91 8.09 12.15
N VAL A 37 -3.03 6.89 11.59
CA VAL A 37 -3.79 5.78 12.21
C VAL A 37 -3.09 5.28 13.47
N ASP A 38 -1.75 5.22 13.48
CA ASP A 38 -0.96 4.83 14.65
C ASP A 38 -1.17 5.76 15.86
N GLU A 39 -1.51 7.03 15.62
CA GLU A 39 -1.79 8.00 16.68
C GLU A 39 -3.25 7.96 17.20
N LEU A 40 -4.15 7.27 16.50
CA LEU A 40 -5.56 7.21 16.90
C LEU A 40 -5.80 6.17 18.00
N ASP A 41 -6.61 6.56 19.00
CA ASP A 41 -7.20 5.60 19.91
C ASP A 41 -8.41 4.93 19.26
N LEU A 42 -8.14 3.85 18.52
CA LEU A 42 -9.16 3.08 17.81
C LEU A 42 -10.18 2.44 18.77
N THR A 43 -9.82 2.21 20.04
CA THR A 43 -10.76 1.66 21.03
C THR A 43 -11.83 2.70 21.39
N THR A 44 -11.42 3.95 21.62
CA THR A 44 -12.36 5.06 21.91
C THR A 44 -13.23 5.42 20.71
N LEU A 45 -12.74 5.15 19.51
CA LEU A 45 -13.49 5.33 18.26
C LEU A 45 -14.50 4.18 18.00
N GLY A 46 -14.51 3.14 18.86
CA GLY A 46 -15.50 2.05 18.79
C GLY A 46 -15.13 0.93 17.82
N PHE A 47 -13.85 0.77 17.47
CA PHE A 47 -13.40 -0.35 16.64
C PHE A 47 -13.29 -1.63 17.48
N ASN A 48 -14.16 -2.60 17.23
CA ASN A 48 -14.30 -3.83 18.02
C ASN A 48 -13.19 -4.90 17.80
N GLY A 49 -12.03 -4.52 17.26
CA GLY A 49 -10.91 -5.43 16.96
C GLY A 49 -9.55 -4.92 17.42
N THR A 50 -9.51 -3.80 18.11
CA THR A 50 -8.29 -3.21 18.67
C THR A 50 -8.22 -3.60 20.14
N THR A 51 -7.41 -4.61 20.44
CA THR A 51 -7.12 -5.11 21.80
C THR A 51 -5.68 -4.84 22.17
#